data_AF-A0AAJ2Y2R9-F1
#
_entry.id   AF-A0AAJ2Y2R9-F1
#
_cell.length_a   1.000
_cell.length_b   1.000
_cell.length_c   1.000
_cell.angle_alpha   90.00
_cell.angle_beta   90.00
_cell.angle_gamma   90.00
#
_symmetry.space_group_name_H-M   'P 1'
#
loop_
_entity.id
_entity.type
_entity.pdbx_description
1 polymer ?
#
loop_
_entity_poly.entity_id
_entity_poly.type
_entity_poly.pdbx_seq_one_letter_code
_entity_poly.pdbx_strand_id
1 'polypeptide(L)'
;MAAIRHVGVMRNTGSRVFVVWRSLPDDPEHCLIVYRDSLPEAYVHAVTDIVMGHGQSNIDLWEVMHKIGYLDGRKMLDVLHNMQHLRRVRTCDIDMHTGGNNKISLDVLNKALDENQAKVQEDGKVKDFNPFNPQEADTKVEEATIVEQLLTDAQKYEKLAKEHYERAYNLEPSLRPQTQVVEQPKDSKTIYLEIPEGISQTKAIEKVKQLFAERKAK
;
A
#
# COMPACT_ATOMS: atom_id res chain seq x y z
N MET A 1 9.31 7.67 10.59
CA MET A 1 8.77 9.05 10.60
C MET A 1 7.62 9.12 9.61
N ALA A 2 6.52 9.79 9.98
CA ALA A 2 5.34 9.92 9.13
C ALA A 2 5.60 10.88 7.95
N ALA A 3 4.95 10.64 6.81
CA ALA A 3 5.02 11.50 5.63
C ALA A 3 4.25 12.81 5.88
N ILE A 4 4.82 13.95 5.46
CA ILE A 4 4.19 15.27 5.60
C ILE A 4 3.49 15.61 4.29
N ARG A 5 2.16 15.62 4.28
CA ARG A 5 1.35 15.59 3.04
C ARG A 5 1.34 16.88 2.23
N HIS A 6 1.47 18.03 2.88
CA HIS A 6 1.17 19.35 2.28
C HIS A 6 2.38 20.27 2.16
N VAL A 7 3.58 19.75 2.41
CA VAL A 7 4.83 20.50 2.34
C VAL A 7 5.61 20.06 1.12
N GLY A 8 5.84 21.02 0.24
CA GLY A 8 6.59 20.85 -0.99
C GLY A 8 7.77 21.80 -1.10
N VAL A 9 8.56 21.55 -2.12
CA VAL A 9 9.63 22.42 -2.58
C VAL A 9 9.42 22.67 -4.07
N MET A 10 9.52 23.94 -4.47
CA MET A 10 9.47 24.30 -5.88
C MET A 10 10.74 23.82 -6.58
N ARG A 11 10.60 23.10 -7.69
CA ARG A 11 11.75 22.50 -8.39
C ARG A 11 12.71 23.53 -8.98
N ASN A 12 12.15 24.64 -9.48
CA ASN A 12 12.94 25.69 -10.13
C ASN A 12 13.76 26.55 -9.15
N THR A 13 13.17 26.90 -8.00
CA THR A 13 13.77 27.85 -7.05
C THR A 13 14.28 27.21 -5.77
N GLY A 14 13.90 25.97 -5.48
CA GLY A 14 14.15 25.33 -4.19
C GLY A 14 13.38 25.96 -3.02
N SER A 15 12.47 26.90 -3.28
CA SER A 15 11.69 27.58 -2.24
C SER A 15 10.69 26.63 -1.60
N ARG A 16 10.47 26.79 -0.29
CA ARG A 16 9.48 25.99 0.44
C ARG A 16 8.08 26.48 0.14
N VAL A 17 7.20 25.55 -0.18
CA VAL A 17 5.82 25.83 -0.57
C VAL A 17 4.85 24.97 0.22
N PHE A 18 3.71 25.55 0.56
CA PHE A 18 2.56 24.82 1.05
C PHE A 18 1.58 24.62 -0.09
N VAL A 19 1.18 23.37 -0.32
CA VAL A 19 0.21 23.02 -1.36
C VAL A 19 -1.19 23.08 -0.76
N VAL A 20 -1.99 24.05 -1.21
CA VAL A 20 -3.35 24.26 -0.70
C VAL A 20 -4.36 23.45 -1.50
N TRP A 21 -4.25 23.53 -2.83
CA TRP A 21 -4.94 22.65 -3.77
C TRP A 21 -3.93 21.83 -4.54
N ARG A 22 -4.17 20.53 -4.63
CA ARG A 22 -3.30 19.59 -5.35
C ARG A 22 -3.55 19.58 -6.85
N SER A 23 -4.80 19.79 -7.25
CA SER A 23 -5.30 19.95 -8.61
C SER A 23 -6.47 20.92 -8.58
N LEU A 24 -6.62 21.72 -9.63
CA LEU A 24 -7.83 22.54 -9.80
C LEU A 24 -8.92 21.71 -10.50
N PRO A 25 -10.20 21.91 -10.14
CA PRO A 25 -11.30 21.15 -10.75
C PRO A 25 -11.42 21.40 -12.26
N ASP A 26 -11.14 22.62 -12.71
CA ASP A 26 -11.19 22.98 -14.13
C ASP A 26 -9.88 22.65 -14.87
N ASP A 27 -8.77 22.48 -14.14
CA ASP A 27 -7.43 22.28 -14.72
C ASP A 27 -6.56 21.39 -13.81
N PRO A 28 -6.53 20.07 -14.04
CA PRO A 28 -5.84 19.13 -13.17
C PRO A 28 -4.31 19.21 -13.25
N GLU A 29 -3.78 19.84 -14.30
CA GLU A 29 -2.34 20.07 -14.49
C GLU A 29 -1.82 21.23 -13.64
N HIS A 30 -2.73 22.00 -13.03
CA HIS A 30 -2.40 23.14 -12.19
C HIS A 30 -2.84 22.93 -10.75
N CYS A 31 -2.06 23.51 -9.86
CA CYS A 31 -2.24 23.48 -8.42
C CYS A 31 -2.16 24.89 -7.85
N LEU A 32 -2.63 25.06 -6.61
CA LEU A 32 -2.57 26.33 -5.90
C LEU A 32 -1.65 26.21 -4.70
N ILE A 33 -0.63 27.06 -4.68
CA ILE A 33 0.39 27.06 -3.65
C ILE A 33 0.48 28.39 -2.91
N VAL A 34 1.09 28.30 -1.74
CA VAL A 34 1.50 29.43 -0.92
C VAL A 34 3.01 29.32 -0.67
N TYR A 35 3.77 30.34 -1.06
CA TYR A 35 5.20 30.39 -0.75
C TYR A 35 5.42 30.78 0.69
N ARG A 36 6.03 29.88 1.48
CA ARG A 36 6.32 30.11 2.90
C ARG A 36 7.20 31.33 3.10
N ASP A 37 8.15 31.55 2.19
CA ASP A 37 9.10 32.67 2.27
C ASP A 37 8.50 34.01 1.83
N SER A 38 7.32 34.02 1.18
CA SER A 38 6.62 35.25 0.78
C SER A 38 5.66 35.77 1.84
N LEU A 39 5.32 34.95 2.84
CA LEU A 39 4.32 35.29 3.85
C LEU A 39 4.91 36.21 4.92
N PRO A 40 4.14 37.18 5.43
CA PRO A 40 4.48 37.91 6.64
C PRO A 40 4.71 36.96 7.83
N GLU A 41 5.73 37.23 8.65
CA GLU A 41 6.14 36.37 9.77
C GLU A 41 4.99 36.07 10.75
N ALA A 42 4.10 37.06 10.98
CA ALA A 42 2.91 36.91 11.80
C ALA A 42 1.96 35.78 11.32
N TYR A 43 1.95 35.50 10.01
CA TYR A 43 1.09 34.48 9.41
C TYR A 43 1.83 33.16 9.14
N VAL A 44 3.15 33.20 8.96
CA VAL A 44 3.97 32.00 8.70
C VAL A 44 3.75 30.95 9.79
N HIS A 45 3.76 31.36 11.06
CA HIS A 45 3.56 30.44 12.18
C HIS A 45 2.16 29.82 12.16
N ALA A 46 1.11 30.64 12.08
CA ALA A 46 -0.27 30.15 12.06
C ALA A 46 -0.54 29.19 10.89
N VAL A 47 -0.04 29.49 9.69
CA VAL A 47 -0.19 28.61 8.52
C VAL A 47 0.59 27.31 8.72
N THR A 48 1.82 27.40 9.23
CA THR A 48 2.65 26.21 9.49
C THR A 48 2.00 25.28 10.53
N ASP A 49 1.44 25.85 11.60
CA ASP A 49 0.81 25.08 12.67
C ASP A 49 -0.43 24.31 12.16
N ILE A 50 -1.26 24.96 11.34
CA ILE A 50 -2.42 24.28 10.74
C ILE A 50 -1.98 23.18 9.78
N VAL A 51 -0.97 23.45 8.94
CA VAL A 51 -0.43 22.48 7.98
C VAL A 51 0.12 21.25 8.70
N MET A 52 0.90 21.44 9.77
CA MET A 52 1.55 20.34 10.50
C MET A 52 0.61 19.62 11.46
N GLY A 53 -0.44 20.30 11.96
CA GLY A 53 -1.47 19.72 12.79
C GLY A 53 -2.61 19.14 11.96
N HIS A 54 -3.76 19.83 11.96
CA HIS A 54 -5.01 19.37 11.35
C HIS A 54 -4.90 19.10 9.84
N GLY A 55 -3.99 19.76 9.13
CA GLY A 55 -3.74 19.55 7.71
C GLY A 55 -3.31 18.12 7.41
N GLN A 56 -2.55 17.46 8.29
CA GLN A 56 -2.03 16.12 8.03
C GLN A 56 -3.11 15.03 7.99
N SER A 57 -4.28 15.28 8.59
CA SER A 57 -5.41 14.34 8.62
C SER A 57 -6.19 14.30 7.31
N ASN A 58 -6.18 15.39 6.53
CA ASN A 58 -6.97 15.51 5.31
C ASN A 58 -6.10 15.33 4.05
N ILE A 59 -6.74 14.82 2.99
CA ILE A 59 -6.12 14.70 1.66
C ILE A 59 -5.92 16.08 1.04
N ASP A 60 -6.87 16.99 1.27
CA ASP A 60 -6.87 18.34 0.74
C ASP A 60 -6.76 19.38 1.86
N LEU A 61 -5.74 20.23 1.77
CA LEU A 61 -5.46 21.24 2.80
C LEU A 61 -6.49 22.36 2.81
N TRP A 62 -7.00 22.75 1.64
CA TRP A 62 -7.97 23.84 1.50
C TRP A 62 -9.20 23.64 2.40
N GLU A 63 -9.68 22.40 2.56
CA GLU A 63 -10.83 22.11 3.41
C GLU A 63 -10.57 22.48 4.87
N VAL A 64 -9.38 22.14 5.37
CA VAL A 64 -8.98 22.41 6.76
C VAL A 64 -8.81 23.91 6.96
N MET A 65 -8.15 24.58 6.01
CA MET A 65 -7.98 26.04 6.05
C MET A 65 -9.31 26.78 5.97
N HIS A 66 -10.31 26.24 5.27
CA HIS A 66 -11.64 26.82 5.20
C HIS A 66 -12.47 26.57 6.47
N LYS A 67 -12.42 25.35 7.02
CA LYS A 67 -13.21 24.95 8.20
C LYS A 67 -12.66 25.58 9.49
N ILE A 68 -11.37 25.39 9.75
CA ILE A 68 -10.72 25.70 11.04
C ILE A 68 -9.71 26.85 10.91
N GLY A 69 -9.21 27.13 9.71
CA GLY A 69 -8.20 28.16 9.49
C GLY A 69 -8.71 29.58 9.67
N TYR A 70 -8.15 30.28 10.66
CA TYR A 70 -8.37 31.70 10.89
C TYR A 70 -7.05 32.45 10.98
N LEU A 71 -7.01 33.63 10.36
CA LEU A 71 -5.95 34.64 10.49
C LEU A 71 -6.62 35.95 10.91
N ASP A 72 -6.18 36.52 12.03
CA ASP A 72 -6.65 37.84 12.47
C ASP A 72 -8.20 37.96 12.50
N GLY A 73 -8.85 36.90 13.01
CA GLY A 73 -10.32 36.82 13.10
C GLY A 73 -11.07 36.59 11.78
N ARG A 74 -10.39 36.52 10.64
CA ARG A 74 -10.98 36.22 9.32
C ARG A 74 -10.57 34.83 8.85
N LYS A 75 -11.30 34.28 7.88
CA LYS A 75 -10.96 32.99 7.26
C LYS A 75 -9.57 33.06 6.61
N MET A 76 -8.74 32.07 6.90
CA MET A 76 -7.34 32.03 6.46
C MET A 76 -7.21 32.10 4.93
N LEU A 77 -8.05 31.37 4.19
CA LEU A 77 -8.02 31.39 2.72
C LEU A 77 -8.36 32.77 2.14
N ASP A 78 -9.34 33.47 2.71
CA ASP A 78 -9.76 34.79 2.23
C ASP A 78 -8.65 35.82 2.43
N VAL A 79 -7.97 35.77 3.58
CA VAL A 79 -6.82 36.64 3.87
C VAL A 79 -5.68 36.38 2.87
N LEU A 80 -5.34 35.12 2.63
CA LEU A 80 -4.27 34.74 1.69
C LEU A 80 -4.62 35.10 0.24
N HIS A 81 -5.89 35.02 -0.14
CA HIS A 81 -6.36 35.41 -1.47
C HIS A 81 -6.31 36.93 -1.65
N ASN A 82 -6.81 37.70 -0.68
CA ASN A 82 -6.80 39.17 -0.72
C ASN A 82 -5.38 39.73 -0.76
N MET A 83 -4.43 39.08 -0.08
CA MET A 83 -3.01 39.44 -0.11
C MET A 83 -2.27 38.92 -1.35
N GLN A 84 -2.96 38.21 -2.25
CA GLN A 84 -2.39 37.61 -3.46
C GLN A 84 -1.20 36.66 -3.18
N HIS A 85 -1.20 35.96 -2.05
CA HIS A 85 -0.17 34.95 -1.74
C HIS A 85 -0.48 33.57 -2.34
N LEU A 86 -1.71 33.36 -2.81
CA LEU A 86 -2.08 32.17 -3.58
C LEU A 86 -1.56 32.31 -5.02
N ARG A 87 -0.69 31.38 -5.42
CA ARG A 87 -0.09 31.34 -6.75
C ARG A 87 -0.46 30.05 -7.45
N ARG A 88 -0.95 30.18 -8.69
CA ARG A 88 -1.22 29.05 -9.57
C ARG A 88 0.07 28.60 -10.22
N VAL A 89 0.38 27.31 -10.09
CA VAL A 89 1.61 26.69 -10.61
C VAL A 89 1.26 25.34 -11.22
N ARG A 90 2.08 24.86 -12.16
CA ARG A 90 1.90 23.52 -12.72
C ARG A 90 2.27 22.46 -11.68
N THR A 91 1.50 21.38 -11.61
CA THR A 91 1.76 20.26 -10.68
C THR A 91 3.14 19.66 -10.90
N CYS A 92 3.59 19.60 -12.15
CA CYS A 92 4.93 19.13 -12.50
C CYS A 92 6.07 19.97 -11.93
N ASP A 93 5.87 21.23 -11.51
CA ASP A 93 6.97 22.08 -11.02
C ASP A 93 7.20 21.96 -9.50
N ILE A 94 6.47 21.06 -8.83
CA ILE A 94 6.48 20.90 -7.37
C ILE A 94 6.90 19.50 -6.95
N ASP A 95 7.85 19.42 -6.03
CA ASP A 95 8.28 18.20 -5.40
C ASP A 95 7.78 18.13 -3.94
N MET A 96 6.98 17.11 -3.64
CA MET A 96 6.42 16.83 -2.32
C MET A 96 7.34 15.94 -1.49
N HIS A 97 7.39 16.17 -0.18
CA HIS A 97 8.16 15.31 0.74
C HIS A 97 7.31 14.13 1.22
N THR A 98 7.62 12.91 0.77
CA THR A 98 6.84 11.71 1.09
C THR A 98 7.36 10.94 2.31
N GLY A 99 8.22 11.59 3.12
CA GLY A 99 8.82 11.02 4.32
C GLY A 99 10.32 10.73 4.13
N GLY A 100 11.12 11.07 5.15
CA GLY A 100 12.59 10.99 5.06
C GLY A 100 13.16 11.96 4.03
N ASN A 101 14.12 11.48 3.24
CA ASN A 101 14.78 12.26 2.17
C ASN A 101 14.13 12.09 0.79
N ASN A 102 13.04 11.32 0.70
CA ASN A 102 12.39 11.04 -0.58
C ASN A 102 11.49 12.21 -1.01
N LYS A 103 11.64 12.59 -2.28
CA LYS A 103 10.82 13.60 -2.94
C LYS A 103 10.09 12.97 -4.11
N ILE A 104 8.81 13.27 -4.25
CA ILE A 104 7.97 12.80 -5.36
C ILE A 104 7.28 14.01 -5.97
N SER A 105 7.25 14.08 -7.30
CA SER A 105 6.57 15.15 -8.03
C SER A 105 5.05 15.09 -7.78
N LEU A 106 4.40 16.26 -7.68
CA LEU A 106 2.98 16.35 -7.31
C LEU A 106 2.05 15.70 -8.34
N ASP A 107 2.41 15.73 -9.63
CA ASP A 107 1.67 15.06 -10.72
C ASP A 107 1.62 13.53 -10.53
N VAL A 108 2.77 12.91 -10.23
CA VAL A 108 2.88 11.48 -9.95
C VAL A 108 2.12 11.13 -8.67
N LEU A 109 2.22 11.99 -7.66
CA LEU A 109 1.50 11.83 -6.39
C LEU A 109 -0.03 11.88 -6.59
N ASN A 110 -0.53 12.78 -7.44
CA ASN A 110 -1.96 12.89 -7.74
C ASN A 110 -2.47 11.62 -8.43
N LYS A 111 -1.78 11.16 -9.48
CA LYS A 111 -2.13 9.91 -10.18
C LYS A 111 -2.19 8.71 -9.22
N ALA A 112 -1.20 8.59 -8.34
CA ALA A 112 -1.17 7.52 -7.34
C ALA A 112 -2.36 7.61 -6.36
N LEU A 113 -2.80 8.81 -5.98
CA LEU A 113 -3.98 8.97 -5.13
C LEU A 113 -5.27 8.61 -5.86
N ASP A 114 -5.42 9.04 -7.11
CA ASP A 114 -6.60 8.76 -7.93
C ASP A 114 -6.77 7.25 -8.17
N GLU A 115 -5.67 6.54 -8.46
CA GLU A 115 -5.68 5.07 -8.56
C GLU A 115 -6.09 4.39 -7.26
N ASN A 116 -5.63 4.91 -6.12
CA ASN A 116 -6.00 4.36 -4.82
C ASN A 116 -7.47 4.64 -4.49
N GLN A 117 -8.00 5.81 -4.82
CA GLN A 117 -9.42 6.13 -4.65
C GLN A 117 -10.30 5.25 -5.55
N ALA A 118 -9.90 5.01 -6.80
CA ALA A 118 -10.60 4.14 -7.72
C ALA A 118 -10.68 2.69 -7.21
N LYS A 119 -9.58 2.15 -6.67
CA LYS A 119 -9.56 0.80 -6.08
C LYS A 119 -10.47 0.67 -4.87
N VAL A 120 -10.46 1.67 -3.98
CA VAL A 120 -11.36 1.70 -2.80
C VAL A 120 -12.82 1.74 -3.22
N GLN A 121 -13.16 2.39 -4.34
CA GLN A 121 -14.54 2.42 -4.83
C GLN A 121 -14.98 1.11 -5.51
N GLU A 122 -14.06 0.34 -6.11
CA GLU A 122 -14.37 -0.99 -6.63
C GLU A 122 -14.62 -2.00 -5.50
N ASP A 123 -13.78 -2.00 -4.47
CA ASP A 123 -13.96 -2.84 -3.28
C ASP A 123 -15.18 -2.39 -2.43
N GLY A 124 -15.58 -1.12 -2.57
CA GLY A 124 -16.68 -0.47 -1.85
C GLY A 124 -18.05 -0.54 -2.54
N LYS A 125 -18.22 -1.26 -3.66
CA LYS A 125 -19.56 -1.57 -4.19
C LYS A 125 -20.24 -2.60 -3.28
N VAL A 126 -20.68 -2.12 -2.11
CA VAL A 126 -21.69 -2.79 -1.31
C VAL A 126 -22.90 -2.95 -2.23
N LYS A 127 -23.25 -4.19 -2.58
CA LYS A 127 -24.54 -4.48 -3.20
C LYS A 127 -25.59 -3.83 -2.31
N ASP A 128 -26.41 -2.94 -2.85
CA ASP A 128 -27.51 -2.32 -2.13
C ASP A 128 -28.37 -3.44 -1.54
N PHE A 129 -28.21 -3.69 -0.24
CA PHE A 129 -29.06 -4.63 0.49
C PHE A 129 -30.41 -3.94 0.62
N ASN A 130 -31.30 -4.20 -0.32
CA ASN A 130 -32.69 -3.76 -0.25
C ASN A 130 -33.48 -4.84 0.51
N PRO A 131 -33.87 -4.63 1.78
CA PRO A 131 -34.52 -5.65 2.61
C PRO A 131 -35.98 -5.94 2.21
N PHE A 132 -36.42 -5.48 1.03
CA PHE A 132 -37.80 -5.57 0.57
C PHE A 132 -37.97 -6.13 -0.85
N ASN A 133 -37.03 -6.97 -1.33
CA ASN A 133 -37.28 -7.78 -2.51
C ASN A 133 -37.48 -9.26 -2.11
N PRO A 134 -38.74 -9.74 -2.02
CA PRO A 134 -39.01 -11.13 -1.70
C PRO A 134 -38.95 -11.97 -2.98
N GLN A 135 -37.75 -12.26 -3.45
CA GLN A 135 -37.54 -13.37 -4.39
C GLN A 135 -36.38 -14.22 -3.90
N GLU A 136 -36.79 -15.26 -3.18
CA GLU A 136 -36.16 -16.58 -3.02
C GLU A 136 -34.65 -16.57 -2.77
N ALA A 137 -34.32 -16.57 -1.47
CA ALA A 137 -33.01 -16.94 -0.98
C ALA A 137 -32.73 -18.42 -1.29
N ASP A 138 -31.99 -18.67 -2.37
CA ASP A 138 -31.21 -19.88 -2.54
C ASP A 138 -30.02 -19.85 -1.57
N THR A 139 -30.23 -20.37 -0.35
CA THR A 139 -29.20 -20.53 0.70
C THR A 139 -28.04 -21.46 0.33
N LYS A 140 -27.97 -21.95 -0.92
CA LYS A 140 -26.91 -22.85 -1.40
C LYS A 140 -25.82 -22.14 -2.21
N VAL A 141 -26.06 -20.92 -2.70
CA VAL A 141 -25.07 -20.19 -3.54
C VAL A 141 -24.14 -19.31 -2.69
N GLU A 142 -24.58 -18.86 -1.51
CA GLU A 142 -23.79 -18.01 -0.62
C GLU A 142 -22.68 -18.77 0.12
N GLU A 143 -22.91 -20.01 0.56
CA GLU A 143 -21.88 -20.82 1.25
C GLU A 143 -20.67 -21.11 0.35
N ALA A 144 -20.89 -21.38 -0.94
CA ALA A 144 -19.79 -21.62 -1.87
C ALA A 144 -18.88 -20.39 -2.01
N THR A 145 -19.46 -19.18 -2.05
CA THR A 145 -18.70 -17.92 -2.14
C THR A 145 -17.95 -17.59 -0.84
N ILE A 146 -18.53 -17.90 0.32
CA ILE A 146 -17.88 -17.67 1.64
C ILE A 146 -16.74 -18.67 1.86
N VAL A 147 -16.92 -19.93 1.48
CA VAL A 147 -15.87 -20.96 1.57
C VAL A 147 -14.68 -20.59 0.68
N GLU A 148 -14.93 -20.13 -0.55
CA GLU A 148 -13.87 -19.66 -1.44
C GLU A 148 -13.12 -18.46 -0.84
N GLN A 149 -13.84 -17.47 -0.30
CA GLN A 149 -13.24 -16.32 0.39
C GLN A 149 -12.38 -16.74 1.59
N LEU A 150 -12.90 -17.61 2.46
CA LEU A 150 -12.17 -18.12 3.63
C LEU A 150 -10.90 -18.88 3.21
N LEU A 151 -10.95 -19.65 2.13
CA LEU A 151 -9.78 -20.34 1.59
C LEU A 151 -8.74 -19.35 1.03
N THR A 152 -9.17 -18.30 0.33
CA THR A 152 -8.26 -17.26 -0.17
C THR A 152 -7.59 -16.49 0.97
N ASP A 153 -8.34 -16.18 2.02
CA ASP A 153 -7.82 -15.53 3.23
C ASP A 153 -6.81 -16.44 3.95
N ALA A 154 -7.14 -17.72 4.14
CA ALA A 154 -6.22 -18.70 4.73
C ALA A 154 -4.90 -18.77 3.96
N GLN A 155 -4.94 -18.84 2.62
CA GLN A 155 -3.73 -18.84 1.78
C GLN A 155 -2.92 -17.55 1.91
N LYS A 156 -3.58 -16.39 2.04
CA LYS A 156 -2.92 -15.10 2.26
C LYS A 156 -2.21 -15.08 3.61
N TYR A 157 -2.87 -15.55 4.68
CA TYR A 157 -2.27 -15.61 6.01
C TYR A 157 -1.10 -16.60 6.07
N GLU A 158 -1.18 -17.73 5.37
CA GLU A 158 -0.06 -18.67 5.27
C GLU A 158 1.17 -18.05 4.60
N LYS A 159 0.98 -17.28 3.53
CA LYS A 159 2.08 -16.56 2.86
C LYS A 159 2.72 -15.54 3.78
N LEU A 160 1.91 -14.71 4.43
CA LEU A 160 2.40 -13.72 5.40
C LEU A 160 3.16 -14.39 6.54
N ALA A 161 2.63 -15.48 7.10
CA ALA A 161 3.30 -16.23 8.16
C ALA A 161 4.68 -16.71 7.69
N LYS A 162 4.79 -17.29 6.49
CA LYS A 162 6.07 -17.73 5.90
C LYS A 162 7.06 -16.57 5.76
N GLU A 163 6.64 -15.44 5.21
CA GLU A 163 7.50 -14.26 5.09
C GLU A 163 7.99 -13.76 6.46
N HIS A 164 7.11 -13.77 7.47
CA HIS A 164 7.48 -13.40 8.84
C HIS A 164 8.50 -14.37 9.44
N TYR A 165 8.32 -15.68 9.24
CA TYR A 165 9.30 -16.68 9.66
C TYR A 165 10.64 -16.52 8.92
N GLU A 166 10.63 -16.30 7.61
CA GLU A 166 11.85 -16.06 6.83
C GLU A 166 12.61 -14.83 7.33
N ARG A 167 11.90 -13.72 7.58
CA ARG A 167 12.50 -12.53 8.19
C ARG A 167 13.08 -12.85 9.57
N ALA A 168 12.35 -13.59 10.40
CA ALA A 168 12.84 -14.00 11.71
C ALA A 168 14.09 -14.88 11.62
N TYR A 169 14.13 -15.84 10.70
CA TYR A 169 15.29 -16.71 10.48
C TYR A 169 16.49 -15.98 9.85
N ASN A 170 16.24 -14.93 9.07
CA ASN A 170 17.31 -14.08 8.54
C ASN A 170 17.93 -13.21 9.62
N LEU A 171 17.12 -12.78 10.61
CA LEU A 171 17.61 -12.05 11.79
C LEU A 171 18.32 -12.98 12.78
N GLU A 172 17.78 -14.18 13.00
CA GLU A 172 18.30 -15.15 13.95
C GLU A 172 18.38 -16.56 13.31
N PRO A 173 19.51 -16.89 12.64
CA PRO A 173 19.66 -18.16 11.91
C PRO A 173 19.57 -19.42 12.77
N SER A 174 19.78 -19.31 14.08
CA SER A 174 19.71 -20.41 15.06
C SER A 174 18.28 -20.89 15.35
N LEU A 175 17.25 -20.08 15.09
CA LEU A 175 15.84 -20.41 15.35
C LEU A 175 15.19 -21.26 14.25
N ARG A 176 15.91 -21.53 13.14
CA ARG A 176 15.40 -22.43 12.11
C ARG A 176 15.12 -23.78 12.75
N PRO A 177 13.91 -24.36 12.57
CA PRO A 177 13.62 -25.69 13.08
C PRO A 177 14.64 -26.65 12.47
N GLN A 178 15.58 -27.10 13.30
CA GLN A 178 16.48 -28.17 12.92
C GLN A 178 15.60 -29.39 12.69
N THR A 179 15.64 -29.94 11.48
CA THR A 179 14.99 -31.22 11.17
C THR A 179 15.58 -32.25 12.12
N GLN A 180 14.89 -32.52 13.23
CA GLN A 180 15.15 -33.73 13.98
C GLN A 180 14.70 -34.87 13.09
N VAL A 181 15.68 -35.55 12.49
CA VAL A 181 15.48 -36.85 11.84
C VAL A 181 15.04 -37.79 12.96
N VAL A 182 13.74 -37.87 13.19
CA VAL A 182 13.18 -38.99 13.95
C VAL A 182 13.33 -40.19 13.03
N GLU A 183 14.38 -40.98 13.26
CA GLU A 183 14.52 -42.29 12.62
C GLU A 183 13.26 -43.09 12.94
N GLN A 184 12.37 -43.22 11.95
CA GLN A 184 11.23 -44.11 12.08
C GLN A 184 11.76 -45.56 12.10
N PRO A 185 11.25 -46.42 13.00
CA PRO A 185 11.62 -47.81 13.02
C PRO A 185 11.35 -48.43 11.65
N LYS A 186 12.34 -49.17 11.15
CA LYS A 186 12.36 -49.81 9.83
C LYS A 186 11.26 -50.85 9.71
N ASP A 187 10.05 -50.42 9.36
CA ASP A 187 9.00 -51.31 8.90
C ASP A 187 9.34 -51.79 7.47
N SER A 188 9.37 -53.12 7.33
CA SER A 188 9.98 -53.92 6.27
C SER A 188 9.41 -53.77 4.84
N LYS A 189 8.63 -52.73 4.56
CA LYS A 189 7.88 -52.59 3.29
C LYS A 189 8.27 -51.40 2.40
N THR A 190 9.20 -50.55 2.81
CA THR A 190 9.65 -49.38 2.02
C THR A 190 11.03 -49.61 1.42
N ILE A 191 11.18 -49.36 0.12
CA ILE A 191 12.45 -49.43 -0.62
C ILE A 191 12.99 -48.01 -0.77
N TYR A 192 14.23 -47.78 -0.35
CA TYR A 192 14.95 -46.53 -0.60
C TYR A 192 15.86 -46.70 -1.81
N LEU A 193 15.77 -45.77 -2.75
CA LEU A 193 16.49 -45.75 -4.01
C LEU A 193 17.23 -44.43 -4.10
N GLU A 194 18.55 -44.47 -3.87
CA GLU A 194 19.39 -43.30 -4.06
C GLU A 194 19.60 -43.08 -5.57
N ILE A 195 19.05 -41.97 -6.08
CA ILE A 195 19.26 -41.53 -7.47
C ILE A 195 20.34 -40.45 -7.44
N PRO A 196 21.55 -40.71 -7.96
CA PRO A 196 22.60 -39.70 -8.08
C PRO A 196 22.12 -38.47 -8.86
N GLU A 197 22.52 -37.28 -8.40
CA GLU A 197 22.21 -36.02 -9.06
C GLU A 197 22.86 -35.98 -10.46
N GLY A 198 22.05 -35.78 -11.50
CA GLY A 198 22.50 -35.69 -12.91
C GLY A 198 22.02 -36.81 -13.84
N ILE A 199 21.18 -37.74 -13.38
CA ILE A 199 20.63 -38.82 -14.22
C ILE A 199 19.39 -38.33 -15.00
N SER A 200 19.29 -38.68 -16.29
CA SER A 200 18.08 -38.41 -17.10
C SER A 200 16.87 -39.19 -16.57
N GLN A 201 15.68 -38.58 -16.63
CA GLN A 201 14.44 -39.19 -16.14
C GLN A 201 14.20 -40.61 -16.69
N THR A 202 14.60 -40.87 -17.94
CA THR A 202 14.53 -42.19 -18.59
C THR A 202 15.39 -43.26 -17.88
N LYS A 203 16.63 -42.93 -17.53
CA LYS A 203 17.54 -43.85 -16.80
C LYS A 203 17.11 -44.09 -15.36
N ALA A 204 16.50 -43.09 -14.72
CA ALA A 204 15.93 -43.24 -13.38
C ALA A 204 14.76 -44.23 -13.38
N ILE A 205 13.87 -44.14 -14.39
CA ILE A 205 12.73 -45.05 -14.54
C ILE A 205 13.19 -46.49 -14.81
N GLU A 206 14.25 -46.71 -15.59
CA GLU A 206 14.81 -48.05 -15.83
C GLU A 206 15.36 -48.69 -14.56
N LYS A 207 16.12 -47.94 -13.75
CA LYS A 207 16.61 -48.44 -12.45
C LYS A 207 15.49 -48.84 -11.50
N VAL A 208 14.43 -48.03 -11.44
CA VAL A 208 13.23 -48.34 -10.64
C VAL A 208 12.57 -49.63 -11.15
N LYS A 209 12.40 -49.77 -12.47
CA LYS A 209 11.81 -50.97 -13.08
C LYS A 209 12.64 -52.24 -12.84
N GLN A 210 13.97 -52.14 -12.92
CA GLN A 210 14.88 -53.26 -12.62
C GLN A 210 14.73 -53.75 -11.18
N LEU A 211 14.68 -52.82 -10.21
CA LEU A 211 14.52 -53.18 -8.79
C LEU A 211 13.16 -53.79 -8.48
N PHE A 212 12.10 -53.34 -9.16
CA PHE A 212 10.79 -54.00 -9.09
C PHE A 212 10.81 -55.41 -9.72
N ALA A 213 11.54 -55.61 -10.82
CA ALA A 213 11.65 -56.90 -11.49
C ALA A 213 12.43 -57.92 -10.66
N GLU A 214 13.57 -57.53 -10.06
CA GLU A 214 14.38 -58.37 -9.18
C GLU A 214 13.62 -58.85 -7.94
N ARG A 215 12.70 -58.03 -7.43
CA ARG A 215 11.83 -58.40 -6.30
C ARG A 215 10.67 -59.30 -6.72
N LYS A 216 10.18 -59.20 -7.96
CA LYS A 216 9.11 -60.07 -8.47
C LYS A 216 9.64 -61.48 -8.83
N ALA A 217 10.94 -61.61 -9.05
CA ALA A 217 11.61 -62.88 -9.34
C ALA A 217 12.12 -63.63 -8.10
N LYS A 218 12.05 -63.00 -6.91
CA LYS A 218 12.30 -63.62 -5.60
C LYS A 218 10.98 -63.98 -4.92
#